data_AF-A0A350PEM7-F1
#
_entry.id   AF-A0A350PEM7-F1
#
_cell.length_a   1.000
_cell.length_b   1.000
_cell.length_c   1.000
_cell.angle_alpha   90.00
_cell.angle_beta   90.00
_cell.angle_gamma   90.00
#
_symmetry.space_group_name_H-M   'P 1'
#
loop_
_entity.id
_entity.type
_entity.pdbx_description
1 polymer ?
#
loop_
_entity_poly.entity_id
_entity_poly.type
_entity_poly.pdbx_seq_one_letter_code
_entity_poly.pdbx_strand_id
1 'polypeptide(L)' 'EVKSILDSGQLVPDETVVDLVADELKDPKYDTGFILDGFPRTVPQAQAFDLIAENQNKAVDAFVVLTVPEKELIS' A
#
# COMPACT_ATOMS: atom_id res chain seq x y z
N GLU A 1 2.07 -15.25 5.62
CA GLU A 1 2.18 -15.89 4.28
C GLU A 1 2.76 -14.96 3.22
N VAL A 2 2.42 -13.66 3.21
CA VAL A 2 3.00 -12.69 2.26
C VAL A 2 4.54 -12.61 2.34
N LYS A 3 5.10 -12.62 3.55
CA LYS A 3 6.56 -12.58 3.75
C LYS A 3 7.29 -13.74 3.08
N SER A 4 6.75 -14.96 3.16
CA SER A 4 7.35 -16.15 2.52
C SER A 4 7.28 -16.14 0.98
N ILE A 5 6.29 -15.47 0.38
CA ILE A 5 6.17 -15.30 -1.07
C ILE A 5 7.17 -14.24 -1.57
N LEU A 6 7.33 -13.15 -0.81
CA LEU A 6 8.36 -12.14 -1.10
C LEU A 6 9.77 -12.73 -0.96
N ASP A 7 10.01 -13.51 0.10
CA ASP A 7 11.31 -14.16 0.35
C ASP A 7 11.64 -15.22 -0.72
N SER A 8 10.63 -15.80 -1.40
CA SER A 8 10.83 -16.73 -2.52
C SER A 8 11.07 -16.04 -3.87
N GLY A 9 11.12 -14.71 -3.90
CA GLY A 9 11.28 -13.92 -5.12
C GLY A 9 10.04 -13.90 -6.02
N GLN A 10 8.90 -14.39 -5.52
CA GLN A 10 7.63 -14.37 -6.22
C GLN A 10 6.91 -13.04 -5.96
N LEU A 11 6.23 -12.55 -6.99
CA LEU A 11 5.36 -11.37 -6.83
C LEU A 11 4.10 -11.80 -6.07
N VAL A 12 3.82 -11.10 -4.98
CA VAL A 12 2.56 -11.25 -4.24
C VAL A 12 1.43 -10.74 -5.14
N PRO A 13 0.35 -11.51 -5.34
CA PRO A 13 -0.79 -11.04 -6.13
C PRO A 13 -1.37 -9.75 -5.55
N ASP A 14 -1.82 -8.85 -6.44
CA ASP A 14 -2.39 -7.56 -6.05
C ASP A 14 -3.54 -7.73 -5.04
N GLU A 15 -4.42 -8.70 -5.25
CA GLU A 15 -5.54 -9.03 -4.34
C GLU A 15 -5.07 -9.36 -2.93
N THR A 16 -4.00 -10.15 -2.79
CA THR A 16 -3.45 -10.55 -1.48
C THR A 16 -2.84 -9.35 -0.75
N VAL A 17 -2.21 -8.43 -1.48
CA VAL A 17 -1.66 -7.20 -0.88
C VAL A 17 -2.79 -6.28 -0.42
N VAL A 18 -3.83 -6.12 -1.24
CA VAL A 18 -5.02 -5.31 -0.94
C VAL A 18 -5.72 -5.83 0.31
N ASP A 19 -5.98 -7.15 0.39
CA ASP A 19 -6.64 -7.76 1.55
C ASP A 19 -5.82 -7.58 2.83
N LEU A 20 -4.49 -7.75 2.74
CA LEU A 20 -3.59 -7.51 3.87
C LEU A 20 -3.67 -6.07 4.38
N VAL A 21 -3.65 -5.08 3.48
CA VAL A 21 -3.76 -3.66 3.86
C VAL A 21 -5.15 -3.37 4.45
N ALA A 22 -6.22 -3.92 3.86
CA ALA A 22 -7.59 -3.73 4.32
C ALA A 22 -7.79 -4.25 5.75
N ASP A 23 -7.22 -5.42 6.06
CA ASP A 23 -7.30 -6.02 7.39
C ASP A 23 -6.46 -5.26 8.43
N GLU A 24 -5.27 -4.81 8.06
CA GLU A 24 -4.40 -4.03 8.97
C GLU A 24 -5.06 -2.69 9.33
N LEU A 25 -5.67 -1.99 8.37
CA LEU A 25 -6.32 -0.69 8.60
C LEU A 25 -7.57 -0.74 9.50
N LYS A 26 -8.11 -1.94 9.81
CA LYS A 26 -9.19 -2.10 10.80
C LYS A 26 -8.74 -1.89 12.23
N ASP A 27 -7.43 -1.92 12.50
CA ASP A 27 -6.89 -1.69 13.84
C ASP A 27 -7.14 -0.22 14.26
N PRO A 28 -7.80 0.03 15.42
CA PRO A 28 -8.08 1.38 15.90
C PRO A 28 -6.85 2.27 16.06
N LYS A 29 -5.64 1.70 16.15
CA LYS A 29 -4.40 2.49 16.20
C LYS A 29 -4.19 3.37 14.96
N TYR A 30 -4.84 3.06 13.83
CA TYR A 30 -4.77 3.82 12.58
C TYR A 30 -5.87 4.87 12.42
N ASP A 31 -6.74 5.07 13.42
CA ASP A 31 -7.78 6.09 13.36
C ASP A 31 -7.22 7.51 13.51
N THR A 32 -6.03 7.65 14.12
CA THR A 32 -5.31 8.93 14.19
C THR A 32 -4.51 9.24 12.92
N GLY A 33 -4.45 8.31 11.97
CA GLY A 33 -3.70 8.44 10.72
C GLY A 33 -2.69 7.32 10.49
N PHE A 34 -2.22 7.21 9.25
CA PHE A 34 -1.24 6.21 8.80
C PHE A 34 -0.50 6.73 7.58
N ILE A 35 0.65 6.13 7.28
CA ILE A 35 1.42 6.36 6.05
C ILE A 35 1.54 5.03 5.34
N LEU A 36 1.13 5.00 4.07
CA LEU A 36 1.36 3.86 3.20
C LEU A 36 2.65 4.12 2.42
N ASP A 37 3.66 3.30 2.68
CA ASP A 37 4.94 3.35 1.97
C ASP A 37 5.04 2.16 1.00
N GLY A 38 5.31 2.47 -0.27
CA GLY A 38 5.40 1.47 -1.32
C GLY A 38 4.07 0.78 -1.66
N PHE A 39 2.91 1.33 -1.26
CA PHE A 39 1.57 0.91 -1.67
C PHE A 39 0.68 2.16 -1.84
N PRO A 40 -0.18 2.22 -2.87
CA PRO A 40 -0.32 1.28 -3.98
C PRO A 40 0.81 1.40 -5.03
N ARG A 41 1.21 0.29 -5.66
CA ARG A 41 2.22 0.25 -6.75
C ARG A 41 1.62 0.15 -8.15
N THR A 42 0.40 -0.36 -8.24
CA THR A 42 -0.29 -0.60 -9.51
C THR A 42 -1.63 0.14 -9.51
N VAL A 43 -2.18 0.40 -10.70
CA VAL A 43 -3.51 1.01 -10.84
C VAL A 43 -4.62 0.15 -10.19
N PRO A 44 -4.64 -1.19 -10.37
CA PRO A 44 -5.61 -2.05 -9.67
C PRO A 44 -5.55 -1.94 -8.15
N GLN A 45 -4.34 -1.88 -7.56
CA GLN A 45 -4.19 -1.68 -6.12
C GLN A 45 -4.76 -0.34 -5.67
N ALA A 46 -4.53 0.74 -6.42
CA ALA A 46 -5.07 2.06 -6.11
C ALA A 46 -6.61 2.07 -6.14
N GLN A 47 -7.21 1.50 -7.19
CA GLN A 47 -8.67 1.39 -7.31
C GLN A 47 -9.28 0.57 -6.17
N ALA A 48 -8.62 -0.52 -5.75
CA ALA A 48 -9.08 -1.32 -4.62
C ALA A 48 -8.93 -0.58 -3.28
N PHE A 49 -7.85 0.20 -3.12
CA PHE A 49 -7.63 1.01 -1.94
C PHE A 49 -8.68 2.12 -1.78
N ASP A 50 -9.11 2.75 -2.87
CA ASP A 50 -10.21 3.74 -2.84
C ASP A 50 -11.48 3.13 -2.22
N LEU A 51 -11.85 1.91 -2.62
CA LEU A 51 -13.01 1.20 -2.07
C LEU A 51 -12.82 0.86 -0.57
N ILE A 52 -11.60 0.50 -0.16
CA ILE A 52 -11.30 0.22 1.25
C ILE A 52 -11.44 1.49 2.09
N ALA A 53 -10.86 2.60 1.61
CA ALA A 53 -10.90 3.88 2.29
C ALA A 53 -12.35 4.37 2.46
N GLU A 54 -13.16 4.30 1.40
CA GLU A 54 -14.59 4.62 1.45
C GLU A 54 -15.35 3.76 2.47
N ASN A 55 -15.17 2.44 2.43
CA ASN A 55 -15.87 1.50 3.32
C ASN A 55 -15.46 1.66 4.79
N GLN A 56 -14.23 2.06 5.07
CA GLN A 56 -13.71 2.27 6.42
C GLN A 56 -13.83 3.74 6.87
N ASN A 57 -14.47 4.59 6.07
CA ASN A 57 -14.63 6.03 6.32
C ASN A 57 -13.27 6.72 6.60
N LYS A 58 -12.23 6.28 5.90
CA LYS A 58 -10.87 6.83 5.91
C LYS A 58 -10.68 7.66 4.64
N ALA A 59 -9.91 8.74 4.70
CA ALA A 59 -9.62 9.60 3.56
C ALA A 59 -8.13 9.63 3.29
N VAL A 60 -7.75 9.84 2.03
CA VAL A 60 -6.36 10.08 1.65
C VAL A 60 -6.12 11.58 1.66
N ASP A 61 -5.32 12.05 2.61
CA ASP A 61 -5.03 13.48 2.75
C ASP A 61 -4.02 13.97 1.71
N ALA A 62 -3.02 13.15 1.37
CA ALA A 62 -1.95 13.53 0.46
C ALA A 62 -1.25 12.32 -0.17
N PHE A 63 -0.67 12.56 -1.35
CA PHE A 63 0.31 11.68 -1.99
C PHE A 63 1.67 12.37 -2.01
N VAL A 64 2.67 11.75 -1.39
CA VAL A 64 4.05 12.25 -1.37
C VAL A 64 4.86 11.54 -2.44
N VAL A 65 5.20 12.24 -3.52
CA VAL A 65 6.01 11.71 -4.62
C VAL A 65 7.45 12.18 -4.46
N LEU A 66 8.34 11.25 -4.12
CA LEU A 66 9.77 11.51 -4.04
C LEU A 66 10.38 11.36 -5.44
N THR A 67 10.77 12.48 -6.04
CA THR A 67 11.42 12.49 -7.36
C THR A 67 12.93 12.57 -7.18
N VAL A 68 13.65 11.56 -7.67
CA VAL A 68 15.10 11.46 -7.59
C VAL A 68 15.66 11.26 -9.00
N PRO A 69 16.70 12.01 -9.42
CA PRO A 69 17.35 11.77 -10.70
C PRO A 69 17.93 10.35 -10.79
N GLU A 70 17.80 9.70 -11.95
CA GLU A 70 18.24 8.30 -12.14
C GLU A 70 19.71 8.07 -11.76
N LYS A 71 20.57 9.04 -12.05
CA LYS A 71 22.00 9.02 -11.68
C LYS A 71 22.27 8.89 -10.18
N GLU A 72 21.32 9.28 -9.31
CA GLU A 72 21.44 9.17 -7.86
C GLU A 72 20.85 7.84 -7.33
N LEU A 73 20.09 7.10 -8.15
CA LEU A 73 19.45 5.83 -7.78
C LEU A 73 20.37 4.62 -7.95
N ILE A 74 21.36 4.72 -8.84
CA ILE A 74 22.30 3.65 -9.17
C ILE A 74 23.68 4.07 -8.68
N SER A 75 24.00 3.74 -7.41
CA SER A 75 25.31 3.93 -6.79
C SER A 75 25.97 2.60 -6.48
#